data_AF-A0A9D1ADM5-F1
#
_entry.id   AF-A0A9D1ADM5-F1
#
_cell.length_a   1.000
_cell.length_b   1.000
_cell.length_c   1.000
_cell.angle_alpha   90.00
_cell.angle_beta   90.00
_cell.angle_gamma   90.00
#
_symmetry.space_group_name_H-M   'P 1'
#
loop_
_entity.id
_entity.type
_entity.pdbx_description
1 polymer ?
#
loop_
_entity_poly.entity_id
_entity_poly.type
_entity_poly.pdbx_seq_one_letter_code
_entity_poly.pdbx_strand_id
1 'polypeptide(L)'
;MRITDLEIHNFKSIREMHIQDIENALILVGKNNTGKTAILDAVLAVSGDYEISSMDFQEDYSNIEIGVSMEIREEDLKRLHRYGIVSRYGRFDSWYRDFCRKLPSYKEGILKFTFVANREGKKRYEDGFQKNNRYISQVFPKVYFLDTERNLDAFQEDILMLQEDDLLKQMRSGCCLFNEAKECNHCFSCVGLLYQKTTEELNAFEAAKLLEYKLYQVNLDSFSKRVNETFRKNGGTEQIYYSMNRDMEKMLSATAELYDVRKGSRRPTSCMGKGMRSIYMLSLLETYEAEEEHHSDLILVEDPEIFLHPKMQRVS
;
A
#
# COMPACT_ATOMS: atom_id res chain seq x y z
N MET A 1 -4.74 -2.12 -12.20
CA MET A 1 -5.93 -1.25 -12.01
C MET A 1 -5.55 0.14 -12.46
N ARG A 2 -6.51 0.96 -12.88
CA ARG A 2 -6.23 2.31 -13.40
C ARG A 2 -7.38 3.26 -13.10
N ILE A 3 -7.10 4.45 -12.60
CA ILE A 3 -8.10 5.52 -12.48
C ILE A 3 -8.36 6.07 -13.88
N THR A 4 -9.63 6.14 -14.30
CA THR A 4 -10.03 6.66 -15.61
C THR A 4 -10.64 8.05 -15.51
N ASP A 5 -11.33 8.33 -14.40
CA ASP A 5 -12.02 9.60 -14.18
C ASP A 5 -11.89 10.02 -12.71
N LEU A 6 -11.68 11.32 -12.49
CA LEU A 6 -11.57 11.94 -11.17
C LEU A 6 -12.42 13.22 -11.12
N GLU A 7 -13.39 13.25 -10.22
CA GLU A 7 -14.26 14.40 -9.94
C GLU A 7 -13.95 14.91 -8.52
N ILE A 8 -13.76 16.22 -8.35
CA ILE A 8 -13.43 16.83 -7.05
C ILE A 8 -14.39 17.99 -6.81
N HIS A 9 -15.07 17.94 -5.67
CA HIS A 9 -15.98 18.98 -5.21
C HIS A 9 -15.64 19.44 -3.79
N ASN A 10 -15.64 20.76 -3.59
CA ASN A 10 -15.48 21.44 -2.30
C ASN A 10 -14.20 21.07 -1.52
N PHE A 11 -13.10 20.76 -2.20
CA PHE A 11 -11.83 20.37 -1.58
C PHE A 11 -10.75 21.44 -1.76
N LYS A 12 -10.25 21.99 -0.66
CA LYS A 12 -9.27 23.09 -0.65
C LYS A 12 -9.75 24.24 -1.56
N SER A 13 -8.92 24.66 -2.52
CA SER A 13 -9.25 25.70 -3.49
C SER A 13 -10.17 25.25 -4.64
N ILE A 14 -10.48 23.95 -4.74
CA ILE A 14 -11.30 23.39 -5.82
C ILE A 14 -12.78 23.40 -5.40
N ARG A 15 -13.60 24.15 -6.14
CA ARG A 15 -15.08 24.10 -6.01
C ARG A 15 -15.65 22.90 -6.74
N GLU A 16 -15.27 22.76 -7.99
CA GLU A 16 -15.69 21.69 -8.88
C GLU A 16 -14.60 21.50 -9.93
N MET A 17 -14.19 20.26 -10.15
CA MET A 17 -13.23 19.86 -11.16
C MET A 17 -13.56 18.45 -11.62
N HIS A 18 -13.39 18.18 -12.92
CA HIS A 18 -13.54 16.86 -13.50
C HIS A 18 -12.39 16.63 -14.48
N ILE A 19 -11.63 15.56 -14.26
CA ILE A 19 -10.57 15.08 -15.14
C ILE A 19 -11.02 13.74 -15.71
N GLN A 20 -11.14 13.69 -17.03
CA GLN A 20 -11.61 12.52 -17.79
C GLN A 20 -10.45 11.90 -18.58
N ASP A 21 -10.68 10.67 -19.06
CA ASP A 21 -9.79 9.98 -19.99
C ASP A 21 -8.35 9.83 -19.46
N ILE A 22 -8.22 9.56 -18.16
CA ILE A 22 -6.91 9.31 -17.52
C ILE A 22 -6.37 7.97 -18.04
N GLU A 23 -5.23 8.04 -18.72
CA GLU A 23 -4.51 6.86 -19.22
C GLU A 23 -3.51 6.34 -18.16
N ASN A 24 -2.34 5.86 -18.59
CA ASN A 24 -1.32 5.32 -17.68
C ASN A 24 -0.60 6.43 -16.89
N ALA A 25 -0.66 7.68 -17.35
CA ALA A 25 -0.03 8.82 -16.70
C ALA A 25 -0.91 10.07 -16.82
N LEU A 26 -0.98 10.85 -15.74
CA LEU A 26 -1.61 12.16 -15.71
C LEU A 26 -0.56 13.22 -15.37
N ILE A 27 -0.32 14.16 -16.28
CA ILE A 27 0.66 15.24 -16.09
C ILE A 27 -0.08 16.55 -15.84
N LEU A 28 0.08 17.10 -14.64
CA LEU A 28 -0.56 18.34 -14.22
C LEU A 28 0.36 19.56 -14.43
N VAL A 29 0.13 20.33 -15.50
CA VAL A 29 0.91 21.53 -15.84
C VAL A 29 0.10 22.80 -15.50
N GLY A 30 0.77 23.82 -14.97
CA GLY A 30 0.13 25.02 -14.42
C GLY A 30 1.08 25.81 -13.51
N LYS A 31 0.72 27.06 -13.17
CA LYS A 31 1.53 27.88 -12.25
C LYS A 31 1.52 27.30 -10.83
N ASN A 32 2.50 27.66 -10.01
CA ASN A 32 2.48 27.29 -8.60
C ASN A 32 1.20 27.80 -7.93
N ASN A 33 0.67 27.01 -6.99
CA ASN A 33 -0.51 27.36 -6.21
C ASN A 33 -1.84 27.41 -7.00
N THR A 34 -1.94 26.75 -8.16
CA THR A 34 -3.19 26.63 -8.94
C THR A 34 -4.04 25.42 -8.57
N GLY A 35 -3.76 24.75 -7.45
CA GLY A 35 -4.53 23.58 -7.00
C GLY A 35 -4.03 22.21 -7.48
N LYS A 36 -2.84 22.11 -8.08
CA LYS A 36 -2.25 20.81 -8.47
C LYS A 36 -2.05 19.88 -7.28
N THR A 37 -1.43 20.40 -6.22
CA THR A 37 -1.25 19.68 -4.95
C THR A 37 -2.60 19.23 -4.40
N ALA A 38 -3.65 20.06 -4.52
CA ALA A 38 -5.00 19.67 -4.11
C ALA A 38 -5.59 18.49 -4.91
N ILE A 39 -5.18 18.28 -6.17
CA ILE A 39 -5.56 17.07 -6.94
C ILE A 39 -4.83 15.84 -6.39
N LEU A 40 -3.53 15.96 -6.10
CA LEU A 40 -2.74 14.88 -5.50
C LEU A 40 -3.28 14.50 -4.12
N ASP A 41 -3.54 15.50 -3.27
CA ASP A 41 -4.14 15.33 -1.94
C ASP A 41 -5.53 14.69 -1.99
N ALA A 42 -6.31 14.96 -3.05
CA ALA A 42 -7.63 14.35 -3.21
C ALA A 42 -7.49 12.83 -3.42
N VAL A 43 -6.54 12.41 -4.25
CA VAL A 43 -6.24 10.98 -4.46
C VAL A 43 -5.71 10.34 -3.18
N LEU A 44 -4.84 11.02 -2.44
CA LEU A 44 -4.35 10.54 -1.13
C LEU A 44 -5.47 10.47 -0.07
N ALA A 45 -6.44 11.38 -0.12
CA ALA A 45 -7.60 11.33 0.77
C ALA A 45 -8.48 10.11 0.47
N VAL A 46 -8.64 9.76 -0.81
CA VAL A 46 -9.36 8.57 -1.24
C VAL A 46 -8.63 7.28 -0.84
N SER A 47 -7.30 7.25 -0.88
CA SER A 47 -6.52 6.07 -0.42
C SER A 47 -6.54 5.91 1.09
N GLY A 48 -6.75 7.01 1.82
CA GLY A 48 -6.69 7.06 3.28
C GLY A 48 -5.33 7.54 3.82
N ASP A 49 -4.38 7.88 2.94
CA ASP A 49 -3.05 8.35 3.30
C ASP A 49 -3.00 9.88 3.54
N TYR A 50 -4.14 10.58 3.40
CA TYR A 50 -4.29 11.99 3.76
C TYR A 50 -5.34 12.18 4.88
N GLU A 51 -4.92 12.89 5.93
CA GLU A 51 -5.82 13.28 7.01
C GLU A 51 -6.52 14.60 6.71
N ILE A 52 -7.83 14.52 6.45
CA ILE A 52 -8.69 15.68 6.21
C ILE A 52 -8.73 16.57 7.46
N SER A 53 -8.33 17.82 7.29
CA SER A 53 -8.34 18.86 8.30
C SER A 53 -9.50 19.85 8.09
N SER A 54 -9.76 20.69 9.11
CA SER A 54 -10.76 21.75 8.98
C SER A 54 -10.40 22.81 7.94
N MET A 55 -9.12 22.95 7.58
CA MET A 55 -8.64 23.89 6.56
C MET A 55 -8.93 23.42 5.13
N ASP A 56 -9.27 22.15 4.95
CA ASP A 56 -9.55 21.57 3.63
C ASP A 56 -10.98 21.85 3.15
N PHE A 57 -11.86 22.33 4.03
CA PHE A 57 -13.24 22.64 3.71
C PHE A 57 -13.42 24.08 3.26
N GLN A 58 -14.33 24.29 2.31
CA GLN A 58 -14.79 25.62 1.93
C GLN A 58 -15.64 26.29 3.03
N GLU A 59 -15.75 27.62 2.97
CA GLU A 59 -16.43 28.46 3.98
C GLU A 59 -17.93 28.16 4.14
N ASP A 60 -18.56 27.58 3.13
CA ASP A 60 -20.00 27.29 3.06
C ASP A 60 -20.43 26.02 3.81
N TYR A 61 -19.48 25.32 4.46
CA TYR A 61 -19.71 24.08 5.22
C TYR A 61 -20.21 22.90 4.37
N SER A 62 -20.00 22.93 3.05
CA SER A 62 -20.29 21.79 2.17
C SER A 62 -19.37 20.60 2.47
N ASN A 63 -19.86 19.38 2.22
CA ASN A 63 -19.02 18.18 2.32
C ASN A 63 -17.98 18.19 1.19
N ILE A 64 -16.81 17.62 1.49
CA ILE A 64 -15.82 17.29 0.46
C ILE A 64 -16.31 16.02 -0.24
N GLU A 65 -16.35 16.04 -1.57
CA GLU A 65 -16.76 14.90 -2.39
C GLU A 65 -15.72 14.67 -3.49
N ILE A 66 -15.17 13.46 -3.56
CA ILE A 66 -14.17 13.07 -4.55
C ILE A 66 -14.69 11.82 -5.27
N GLY A 67 -15.19 12.00 -6.48
CA GLY A 67 -15.67 10.93 -7.36
C GLY A 67 -14.51 10.27 -8.09
N VAL A 68 -14.49 8.94 -8.12
CA VAL A 68 -13.47 8.15 -8.81
C VAL A 68 -14.14 7.07 -9.66
N SER A 69 -13.74 6.99 -10.92
CA SER A 69 -13.97 5.82 -11.76
C SER A 69 -12.64 5.11 -12.00
N MET A 70 -12.59 3.81 -11.77
CA MET A 70 -11.39 3.00 -11.97
C MET A 70 -11.67 1.74 -12.77
N GLU A 71 -10.81 1.44 -13.72
CA GLU A 71 -10.77 0.21 -14.48
C GLU A 71 -10.07 -0.90 -13.68
N ILE A 72 -10.74 -2.05 -13.58
CA ILE A 72 -10.22 -3.27 -12.96
C ILE A 72 -10.14 -4.35 -14.05
N ARG A 73 -8.91 -4.67 -14.46
CA ARG A 73 -8.64 -5.65 -15.53
C ARG A 73 -8.75 -7.08 -15.00
N GLU A 74 -8.76 -8.06 -15.90
CA GLU A 74 -8.87 -9.47 -15.52
C GLU A 74 -7.71 -9.94 -14.62
N GLU A 75 -6.50 -9.45 -14.89
CA GLU A 75 -5.31 -9.74 -14.06
C GLU A 75 -5.45 -9.16 -12.64
N ASP A 76 -6.04 -7.97 -12.52
CA ASP A 76 -6.34 -7.36 -11.22
C ASP A 76 -7.35 -8.20 -10.43
N LEU A 77 -8.41 -8.70 -11.09
CA LEU A 77 -9.39 -9.59 -10.46
C LEU A 77 -8.76 -10.90 -9.98
N LYS A 78 -7.84 -11.48 -10.76
CA LYS A 78 -7.09 -12.68 -10.37
C LYS A 78 -6.22 -12.42 -9.14
N ARG A 79 -5.55 -11.27 -9.08
CA ARG A 79 -4.78 -10.82 -7.91
C ARG A 79 -5.67 -10.63 -6.68
N LEU A 80 -6.77 -9.89 -6.81
CA LEU A 80 -7.74 -9.68 -5.74
C LEU A 80 -8.31 -11.00 -5.20
N HIS A 81 -8.60 -11.97 -6.07
CA HIS A 81 -9.03 -13.31 -5.67
C HIS A 81 -7.94 -14.09 -4.93
N ARG A 82 -6.69 -14.07 -5.42
CA ARG A 82 -5.55 -14.74 -4.79
C ARG A 82 -5.34 -14.26 -3.35
N TYR A 83 -5.43 -12.95 -3.13
CA TYR A 83 -5.31 -12.35 -1.80
C TYR A 83 -6.62 -12.34 -0.99
N GLY A 84 -7.73 -12.85 -1.55
CA GLY A 84 -9.03 -12.91 -0.88
C GLY A 84 -9.60 -11.54 -0.51
N ILE A 85 -9.27 -10.50 -1.28
CA ILE A 85 -9.78 -9.15 -1.12
C ILE A 85 -11.28 -9.16 -1.41
N VAL A 86 -12.07 -8.44 -0.61
CA VAL A 86 -13.55 -8.41 -0.61
C VAL A 86 -14.23 -9.73 -0.22
N SER A 87 -13.73 -10.89 -0.66
CA SER A 87 -14.34 -12.20 -0.45
C SER A 87 -13.32 -13.32 -0.24
N ARG A 88 -13.69 -14.30 0.59
CA ARG A 88 -12.84 -15.44 0.98
C ARG A 88 -13.15 -16.74 0.23
N TYR A 89 -14.03 -16.70 -0.78
CA TYR A 89 -14.31 -17.89 -1.59
C TYR A 89 -13.07 -18.29 -2.39
N GLY A 90 -12.68 -19.57 -2.33
CA GLY A 90 -11.49 -20.06 -3.05
C GLY A 90 -11.72 -20.45 -4.52
N ARG A 91 -12.98 -20.50 -4.99
CA ARG A 91 -13.30 -20.68 -6.42
C ARG A 91 -13.61 -19.32 -7.03
N PHE A 92 -12.95 -18.99 -8.14
CA PHE A 92 -13.07 -17.69 -8.80
C PHE A 92 -14.52 -17.32 -9.12
N ASP A 93 -15.33 -18.24 -9.69
CA ASP A 93 -16.73 -17.92 -10.04
C ASP A 93 -17.62 -17.57 -8.83
N SER A 94 -17.36 -18.21 -7.69
CA SER A 94 -18.08 -17.90 -6.45
C SER A 94 -17.57 -16.62 -5.83
N TRP A 95 -16.25 -16.40 -5.88
CA TRP A 95 -15.62 -15.15 -5.45
C TRP A 95 -16.12 -13.96 -6.27
N TYR A 96 -16.13 -14.07 -7.60
CA TYR A 96 -16.53 -13.01 -8.52
C TYR A 96 -18.00 -12.62 -8.34
N ARG A 97 -18.90 -13.62 -8.18
CA ARG A 97 -20.31 -13.33 -7.85
C ARG A 97 -20.46 -12.59 -6.53
N ASP A 98 -19.70 -12.96 -5.50
CA ASP A 98 -19.73 -12.25 -4.21
C ASP A 98 -19.07 -10.87 -4.30
N PHE A 99 -18.01 -10.73 -5.08
CA PHE A 99 -17.34 -9.47 -5.39
C PHE A 99 -18.32 -8.47 -6.01
N CYS A 100 -18.99 -8.86 -7.12
CA CYS A 100 -19.98 -8.00 -7.77
C CYS A 100 -21.20 -7.71 -6.89
N ARG A 101 -21.59 -8.64 -6.01
CA ARG A 101 -22.67 -8.39 -5.03
C ARG A 101 -22.26 -7.35 -3.98
N LYS A 102 -21.01 -7.38 -3.52
CA LYS A 102 -20.47 -6.48 -2.50
C LYS A 102 -20.07 -5.11 -3.07
N LEU A 103 -19.66 -5.07 -4.33
CA LEU A 103 -19.33 -3.87 -5.09
C LEU A 103 -20.32 -3.71 -6.26
N PRO A 104 -21.59 -3.37 -6.00
CA PRO A 104 -22.65 -3.33 -7.01
C PRO A 104 -22.45 -2.24 -8.08
N SER A 105 -21.61 -1.23 -7.81
CA SER A 105 -21.23 -0.21 -8.79
C SER A 105 -20.19 -0.69 -9.80
N TYR A 106 -19.56 -1.85 -9.58
CA TYR A 106 -18.69 -2.47 -10.56
C TYR A 106 -19.50 -3.02 -11.73
N LYS A 107 -19.33 -2.43 -12.91
CA LYS A 107 -20.00 -2.83 -14.15
C LYS A 107 -19.05 -2.70 -15.32
N GLU A 108 -19.06 -3.70 -16.20
CA GLU A 108 -18.30 -3.68 -17.47
C GLU A 108 -16.80 -3.35 -17.28
N GLY A 109 -16.19 -3.83 -16.19
CA GLY A 109 -14.78 -3.59 -15.89
C GLY A 109 -14.48 -2.31 -15.12
N ILE A 110 -15.47 -1.45 -14.87
CA ILE A 110 -15.29 -0.16 -14.19
C ILE A 110 -15.99 -0.18 -12.84
N LEU A 111 -15.26 0.20 -11.78
CA LEU A 111 -15.81 0.48 -10.46
C LEU A 111 -15.94 1.99 -10.29
N LYS A 112 -17.14 2.47 -9.94
CA LYS A 112 -17.42 3.89 -9.67
C LYS A 112 -17.82 4.10 -8.22
N PHE A 113 -17.28 5.15 -7.60
CA PHE A 113 -17.63 5.55 -6.25
C PHE A 113 -17.26 7.00 -5.95
N THR A 114 -17.76 7.53 -4.84
CA THR A 114 -17.47 8.87 -4.34
C THR A 114 -17.01 8.77 -2.88
N PHE A 115 -15.79 9.22 -2.61
CA PHE A 115 -15.34 9.47 -1.25
C PHE A 115 -15.99 10.75 -0.74
N VAL A 116 -16.57 10.70 0.45
CA VAL A 116 -17.21 11.85 1.10
C VAL A 116 -16.63 12.05 2.50
N ALA A 117 -16.16 13.26 2.78
CA ALA A 117 -15.71 13.66 4.10
C ALA A 117 -16.50 14.87 4.60
N ASN A 118 -16.92 14.82 5.87
CA ASN A 118 -17.61 15.92 6.53
C ASN A 118 -16.70 16.58 7.61
N ARG A 119 -17.08 17.79 8.05
CA ARG A 119 -16.32 18.53 9.08
C ARG A 119 -16.29 17.86 10.46
N GLU A 120 -17.17 16.90 10.72
CA GLU A 120 -17.15 16.09 11.95
C GLU A 120 -16.07 14.99 11.90
N GLY A 121 -15.35 14.85 10.78
CA GLY A 121 -14.32 13.83 10.58
C GLY A 121 -14.87 12.48 10.10
N LYS A 122 -16.17 12.38 9.78
CA LYS A 122 -16.73 11.15 9.20
C LYS A 122 -16.35 11.04 7.73
N LYS A 123 -15.68 9.94 7.41
CA LYS A 123 -15.28 9.53 6.05
C LYS A 123 -16.16 8.36 5.60
N ARG A 124 -16.62 8.36 4.34
CA ARG A 124 -17.43 7.28 3.77
C ARG A 124 -17.17 7.14 2.27
N TYR A 125 -17.42 5.95 1.75
CA TYR A 125 -17.33 5.65 0.32
C TYR A 125 -18.72 5.32 -0.23
N GLU A 126 -19.31 6.20 -1.02
CA GLU A 126 -20.63 6.01 -1.62
C GLU A 126 -20.49 5.42 -3.02
N ASP A 127 -21.31 4.45 -3.40
CA ASP A 127 -21.23 3.79 -4.72
C ASP A 127 -22.53 3.91 -5.54
N GLY A 128 -23.45 4.78 -5.09
CA GLY A 128 -24.80 4.93 -5.65
C GLY A 128 -25.80 3.86 -5.21
N PHE A 129 -25.36 2.76 -4.59
CA PHE A 129 -26.22 1.70 -4.05
C PHE A 129 -26.19 1.68 -2.52
N GLN A 130 -25.04 1.98 -1.93
CA GLN A 130 -24.76 2.03 -0.50
C GLN A 130 -24.20 3.41 -0.13
N LYS A 131 -24.68 3.97 0.98
CA LYS A 131 -24.18 5.24 1.53
C LYS A 131 -22.79 5.13 2.18
N ASN A 132 -22.29 3.91 2.39
CA ASN A 132 -20.92 3.66 2.83
C ASN A 132 -20.55 2.20 2.55
N ASN A 133 -19.88 1.96 1.44
CA ASN A 133 -19.39 0.64 1.05
C ASN A 133 -17.92 0.46 1.49
N ARG A 134 -17.75 -0.21 2.64
CA ARG A 134 -16.43 -0.52 3.23
C ARG A 134 -15.49 -1.39 2.39
N TYR A 135 -15.99 -2.01 1.31
CA TYR A 135 -15.15 -2.85 0.46
C TYR A 135 -14.33 -2.03 -0.55
N ILE A 136 -14.72 -0.77 -0.79
CA ILE A 136 -14.04 0.12 -1.74
C ILE A 136 -12.60 0.39 -1.32
N SER A 137 -12.39 0.72 -0.04
CA SER A 137 -11.04 0.97 0.47
C SER A 137 -10.14 -0.27 0.45
N GLN A 138 -10.71 -1.48 0.29
CA GLN A 138 -9.92 -2.71 0.16
C GLN A 138 -9.45 -2.96 -1.27
N VAL A 139 -10.15 -2.42 -2.26
CA VAL A 139 -9.84 -2.61 -3.68
C VAL A 139 -9.13 -1.42 -4.29
N PHE A 140 -9.13 -0.27 -3.61
CA PHE A 140 -8.42 0.90 -4.08
C PHE A 140 -6.91 0.61 -4.15
N PRO A 141 -6.22 1.00 -5.25
CA PRO A 141 -4.79 0.80 -5.40
C PRO A 141 -3.99 1.39 -4.23
N LYS A 142 -2.86 0.75 -3.90
CA LYS A 142 -1.91 1.37 -2.97
C LYS A 142 -1.31 2.61 -3.64
N VAL A 143 -1.23 3.70 -2.89
CA VAL A 143 -0.71 4.98 -3.37
C VAL A 143 0.67 5.22 -2.79
N TYR A 144 1.65 5.44 -3.65
CA TYR A 144 3.01 5.83 -3.30
C TYR A 144 3.18 7.31 -3.63
N PHE A 145 3.41 8.13 -2.59
CA PHE A 145 3.50 9.59 -2.74
C PHE A 145 4.93 10.07 -2.58
N LEU A 146 5.45 10.67 -3.64
CA LEU A 146 6.81 11.20 -3.70
C LEU A 146 6.73 12.72 -3.54
N ASP A 147 6.97 13.16 -2.31
CA ASP A 147 6.89 14.57 -1.92
C ASP A 147 8.17 15.38 -2.23
N THR A 148 8.06 16.69 -2.06
CA THR A 148 9.14 17.64 -2.31
C THR A 148 10.16 17.76 -1.19
N GLU A 149 9.97 17.05 -0.05
CA GLU A 149 10.84 17.17 1.13
C GLU A 149 12.23 16.56 0.90
N ARG A 150 12.44 15.90 -0.25
CA ARG A 150 13.70 15.23 -0.63
C ARG A 150 14.12 14.18 0.40
N ASN A 151 13.15 13.54 1.04
CA ASN A 151 13.41 12.39 1.87
C ASN A 151 13.73 11.19 0.97
N LEU A 152 15.00 11.08 0.59
CA LEU A 152 15.53 9.99 -0.22
C LEU A 152 15.29 8.63 0.39
N ASP A 153 15.28 8.54 1.72
CA ASP A 153 15.11 7.27 2.41
C ASP A 153 13.67 6.79 2.21
N ALA A 154 12.67 7.67 2.37
CA ALA A 154 11.26 7.36 2.09
C ALA A 154 11.02 7.01 0.60
N PHE A 155 11.56 7.82 -0.32
CA PHE A 155 11.48 7.55 -1.76
C PHE A 155 12.08 6.18 -2.14
N GLN A 156 13.26 5.87 -1.59
CA GLN A 156 13.93 4.61 -1.85
C GLN A 156 13.13 3.44 -1.30
N GLU A 157 12.61 3.56 -0.08
CA GLU A 157 11.72 2.54 0.50
C GLU A 157 10.51 2.30 -0.39
N ASP A 158 9.86 3.36 -0.88
CA ASP A 158 8.68 3.27 -1.75
C ASP A 158 8.99 2.58 -3.09
N ILE A 159 10.09 2.95 -3.77
CA ILE A 159 10.49 2.30 -5.03
C ILE A 159 10.87 0.84 -4.79
N LEU A 160 11.59 0.52 -3.72
CA LEU A 160 11.93 -0.86 -3.41
C LEU A 160 10.69 -1.70 -3.09
N MET A 161 9.69 -1.12 -2.42
CA MET A 161 8.40 -1.77 -2.16
C MET A 161 7.64 -2.08 -3.46
N LEU A 162 7.81 -1.25 -4.50
CA LEU A 162 7.26 -1.49 -5.83
C LEU A 162 7.96 -2.63 -6.57
N GLN A 163 9.23 -2.90 -6.26
CA GLN A 163 10.00 -4.02 -6.84
C GLN A 163 9.87 -5.32 -6.04
N GLU A 164 9.08 -5.33 -4.97
CA GLU A 164 8.94 -6.53 -4.15
C GLU A 164 8.19 -7.63 -4.90
N ASP A 165 8.89 -8.74 -5.12
CA ASP A 165 8.30 -10.00 -5.53
C ASP A 165 7.13 -10.40 -4.62
N ASP A 166 6.19 -11.18 -5.18
CA ASP A 166 5.02 -11.71 -4.47
C ASP A 166 5.36 -12.32 -3.09
N LEU A 167 6.54 -12.94 -2.95
CA LEU A 167 7.00 -13.54 -1.70
C LEU A 167 7.21 -12.51 -0.59
N LEU A 168 7.82 -11.36 -0.89
CA LEU A 168 8.06 -10.31 0.10
C LEU A 168 6.75 -9.64 0.53
N LYS A 169 5.83 -9.43 -0.43
CA LYS A 169 4.47 -8.96 -0.14
C LYS A 169 3.71 -9.91 0.78
N GLN A 170 3.82 -11.23 0.55
CA GLN A 170 3.25 -12.24 1.44
C GLN A 170 3.87 -12.22 2.84
N MET A 171 5.18 -11.98 2.94
CA MET A 171 5.88 -11.87 4.21
C MET A 171 5.42 -10.65 5.01
N ARG A 172 5.15 -9.52 4.36
CA ARG A 172 4.64 -8.29 4.99
C ARG A 172 3.16 -8.35 5.32
N SER A 173 2.34 -9.07 4.55
CA SER A 173 0.88 -9.13 4.76
C SER A 173 0.45 -9.90 6.00
N GLY A 174 1.38 -10.63 6.66
CA GLY A 174 1.06 -11.46 7.82
C GLY A 174 0.13 -12.63 7.49
N CYS A 175 0.01 -13.01 6.22
CA CYS A 175 -0.89 -14.06 5.79
C CYS A 175 -0.43 -15.47 6.21
N CYS A 176 -1.36 -16.44 6.16
CA CYS A 176 -1.09 -17.84 6.45
C CYS A 176 -0.34 -18.48 5.28
N LEU A 177 0.71 -19.25 5.58
CA LEU A 177 1.52 -19.96 4.56
C LEU A 177 0.69 -20.86 3.62
N PHE A 178 -0.43 -21.40 4.10
CA PHE A 178 -1.30 -22.28 3.29
C PHE A 178 -2.44 -21.55 2.58
N ASN A 179 -2.72 -20.31 2.99
CA ASN A 179 -3.85 -19.56 2.49
C ASN A 179 -3.60 -18.06 2.65
N GLU A 180 -3.19 -17.44 1.55
CA GLU A 180 -2.85 -16.01 1.48
C GLU A 180 -4.04 -15.10 1.87
N ALA A 181 -5.28 -15.56 1.72
CA ALA A 181 -6.49 -14.84 2.09
C ALA A 181 -6.82 -14.86 3.60
N LYS A 182 -6.01 -15.54 4.42
CA LYS A 182 -6.20 -15.63 5.88
C LYS A 182 -5.01 -15.04 6.61
N GLU A 183 -5.30 -14.24 7.63
CA GLU A 183 -4.28 -13.81 8.58
C GLU A 183 -3.70 -15.01 9.33
N CYS A 184 -2.37 -15.01 9.51
CA CYS A 184 -1.70 -16.05 10.28
C CYS A 184 -2.00 -15.86 11.77
N ASN A 185 -2.74 -16.79 12.36
CA ASN A 185 -2.99 -16.81 13.79
C ASN A 185 -1.85 -17.45 14.61
N HIS A 186 -0.66 -17.60 14.03
CA HIS A 186 0.50 -18.21 14.67
C HIS A 186 0.23 -19.62 15.24
N CYS A 187 -0.66 -20.40 14.61
CA CYS A 187 -0.96 -21.78 15.04
C CYS A 187 0.18 -22.78 14.81
N PHE A 188 1.18 -22.41 14.01
CA PHE A 188 2.32 -23.24 13.62
C PHE A 188 1.99 -24.59 12.98
N SER A 189 0.75 -24.78 12.48
CA SER A 189 0.37 -26.00 11.76
C SER A 189 1.22 -26.23 10.48
N CYS A 190 1.81 -25.17 9.94
CA CYS A 190 2.73 -25.27 8.80
C CYS A 190 4.05 -25.94 9.11
N VAL A 191 4.54 -25.87 10.35
CA VAL A 191 5.88 -26.31 10.74
C VAL A 191 6.10 -27.79 10.48
N GLY A 192 5.07 -28.63 10.66
CA GLY A 192 5.17 -30.07 10.40
C GLY A 192 5.50 -30.42 8.95
N LEU A 193 4.96 -29.65 8.00
CA LEU A 193 5.29 -29.80 6.57
C LEU A 193 6.65 -29.18 6.24
N LEU A 194 7.00 -28.07 6.90
CA LEU A 194 8.30 -27.44 6.70
C LEU A 194 9.47 -28.35 7.10
N TYR A 195 9.31 -29.20 8.12
CA TYR A 195 10.33 -30.19 8.49
C TYR A 195 10.51 -31.32 7.48
N GLN A 196 9.61 -31.46 6.51
CA GLN A 196 9.75 -32.45 5.43
C GLN A 196 10.57 -31.91 4.26
N LYS A 197 10.86 -30.60 4.24
CA LYS A 197 11.68 -29.95 3.22
C LYS A 197 13.15 -29.94 3.61
N THR A 198 14.03 -29.99 2.62
CA THR A 198 15.47 -29.72 2.82
C THR A 198 15.72 -28.22 2.95
N THR A 199 16.93 -27.85 3.40
CA THR A 199 17.33 -26.45 3.53
C THR A 199 17.30 -25.69 2.20
N GLU A 200 17.56 -26.38 1.10
CA GLU A 200 17.58 -25.82 -0.26
C GLU A 200 16.18 -25.62 -0.83
N GLU A 201 15.19 -26.37 -0.33
CA GLU A 201 13.79 -26.31 -0.78
C GLU A 201 12.96 -25.24 -0.07
N LEU A 202 13.49 -24.67 1.02
CA LEU A 202 12.82 -23.64 1.80
C LEU A 202 12.97 -22.28 1.13
N ASN A 203 11.84 -21.61 0.91
CA ASN A 203 11.88 -20.19 0.53
C ASN A 203 12.05 -19.28 1.76
N ALA A 204 12.27 -17.97 1.52
CA ALA A 204 12.50 -17.00 2.58
C ALA A 204 11.32 -16.89 3.58
N PHE A 205 10.08 -16.98 3.10
CA PHE A 205 8.89 -16.91 3.96
C PHE A 205 8.78 -18.13 4.89
N GLU A 206 9.06 -19.32 4.34
CA GLU A 206 9.08 -20.58 5.09
C GLU A 206 10.19 -20.60 6.15
N ALA A 207 11.39 -20.14 5.79
CA ALA A 207 12.50 -19.99 6.72
C ALA A 207 12.17 -18.98 7.84
N ALA A 208 11.51 -17.86 7.51
CA ALA A 208 11.04 -16.89 8.50
C ALA A 208 10.02 -17.50 9.47
N LYS A 209 9.09 -18.35 8.99
CA LYS A 209 8.13 -19.08 9.83
C LYS A 209 8.80 -20.10 10.76
N LEU A 210 9.85 -20.78 10.30
CA LEU A 210 10.64 -21.67 11.17
C LEU A 210 11.38 -20.89 12.25
N LEU A 211 11.98 -19.74 11.91
CA LEU A 211 12.63 -18.87 12.88
C LEU A 211 11.64 -18.38 13.94
N GLU A 212 10.46 -17.95 13.51
CA GLU A 212 9.37 -17.53 14.39
C GLU A 212 8.97 -18.65 15.37
N TYR A 213 8.78 -19.86 14.87
CA TYR A 213 8.47 -21.03 15.69
C TYR A 213 9.56 -21.33 16.72
N LYS A 214 10.83 -21.26 16.32
CA LYS A 214 11.97 -21.50 17.24
C LYS A 214 12.03 -20.46 18.36
N LEU A 215 11.78 -19.19 18.05
CA LEU A 215 11.74 -18.13 19.06
C LEU A 215 10.57 -18.32 20.04
N TYR A 216 9.41 -18.76 19.54
CA TYR A 216 8.26 -19.09 20.39
C TYR A 216 8.59 -20.24 21.35
N GLN A 217 9.20 -21.32 20.85
CA GLN A 217 9.57 -22.48 21.67
C GLN A 217 10.55 -22.13 22.79
N VAL A 218 11.58 -21.33 22.50
CA VAL A 218 12.63 -20.98 23.48
C VAL A 218 12.08 -20.09 24.58
N ASN A 219 11.21 -19.14 24.25
CA ASN A 219 10.87 -18.05 25.16
C ASN A 219 9.49 -18.15 25.79
N LEU A 220 8.50 -18.70 25.09
CA LEU A 220 7.09 -18.53 25.46
C LEU A 220 6.32 -19.83 25.67
N ASP A 221 6.75 -20.98 25.14
CA ASP A 221 5.96 -22.22 25.25
C ASP A 221 5.72 -22.65 26.71
N SER A 222 6.78 -22.72 27.51
CA SER A 222 6.66 -23.12 28.93
C SER A 222 5.91 -22.07 29.76
N PHE A 223 6.07 -20.79 29.44
CA PHE A 223 5.41 -19.68 30.13
C PHE A 223 3.91 -19.66 29.81
N SER A 224 3.56 -19.75 28.52
CA SER A 224 2.20 -19.81 28.01
C SER A 224 1.40 -20.93 28.66
N LYS A 225 1.99 -22.13 28.77
CA LYS A 225 1.36 -23.28 29.47
C LYS A 225 1.03 -22.95 30.93
N ARG A 226 2.01 -22.44 31.69
CA ARG A 226 1.82 -22.10 33.11
C ARG A 226 0.76 -21.00 33.32
N VAL A 227 0.75 -19.98 32.46
CA VAL A 227 -0.26 -18.92 32.56
C VAL A 227 -1.65 -19.44 32.26
N ASN A 228 -1.82 -20.26 31.21
CA ASN A 228 -3.12 -20.83 30.87
C ASN A 228 -3.64 -21.79 31.95
N GLU A 229 -2.78 -22.58 32.56
CA GLU A 229 -3.14 -23.40 33.74
C GLU A 229 -3.64 -22.54 34.89
N THR A 230 -2.94 -21.43 35.17
CA THR A 230 -3.32 -20.49 36.23
C THR A 230 -4.61 -19.74 35.89
N PHE A 231 -4.78 -19.34 34.63
CA PHE A 231 -5.96 -18.62 34.14
C PHE A 231 -7.22 -19.48 34.26
N ARG A 232 -7.15 -20.78 33.92
CA ARG A 232 -8.25 -21.73 34.11
C ARG A 232 -8.59 -21.93 35.58
N LYS A 233 -7.59 -22.04 36.46
CA LYS A 233 -7.81 -22.14 37.91
C LYS A 233 -8.54 -20.90 38.47
N ASN A 234 -8.31 -19.74 37.87
CA ASN A 234 -8.94 -18.48 38.24
C ASN A 234 -10.32 -18.26 37.59
N GLY A 235 -10.89 -19.28 36.93
CA GLY A 235 -12.22 -19.22 36.32
C GLY A 235 -12.25 -18.74 34.88
N GLY A 236 -11.10 -18.57 34.23
CA GLY A 236 -11.02 -18.27 32.80
C GLY A 236 -11.46 -19.47 31.95
N THR A 237 -12.36 -19.23 31.00
CA THR A 237 -12.87 -20.23 30.05
C THR A 237 -12.14 -20.21 28.71
N GLU A 238 -11.44 -19.12 28.41
CA GLU A 238 -10.71 -18.89 27.17
C GLU A 238 -9.24 -19.33 27.28
N GLN A 239 -8.51 -19.28 26.15
CA GLN A 239 -7.10 -19.61 26.08
C GLN A 239 -6.30 -18.37 25.68
N ILE A 240 -5.27 -18.06 26.48
CA ILE A 240 -4.36 -16.95 26.25
C ILE A 240 -3.28 -17.41 25.27
N TYR A 241 -3.15 -16.71 24.15
CA TYR A 241 -2.09 -16.91 23.17
C TYR A 241 -1.10 -15.76 23.24
N TYR A 242 0.19 -16.11 23.31
CA TYR A 242 1.28 -15.14 23.22
C TYR A 242 1.83 -15.17 21.80
N SER A 243 1.99 -14.02 21.17
CA SER A 243 2.70 -13.88 19.91
C SER A 243 3.95 -13.03 20.12
N MET A 244 5.01 -13.36 19.39
CA MET A 244 6.13 -12.44 19.22
C MET A 244 5.86 -11.63 17.97
N ASN A 245 5.55 -10.35 18.15
CA ASN A 245 5.47 -9.47 16.99
C ASN A 245 6.89 -9.28 16.44
N ARG A 246 7.17 -9.87 15.27
CA ARG A 246 8.29 -9.45 14.46
C ARG A 246 7.74 -8.45 13.47
N ASP A 247 8.20 -7.21 13.65
CA ASP A 247 8.05 -6.16 12.67
C ASP A 247 8.82 -6.57 11.40
N MET A 248 8.12 -7.28 10.51
CA MET A 248 8.66 -7.74 9.23
C MET A 248 9.07 -6.56 8.37
N GLU A 249 8.44 -5.40 8.56
CA GLU A 249 8.81 -4.19 7.83
C GLU A 249 10.21 -3.73 8.16
N LYS A 250 10.56 -3.70 9.46
CA LYS A 250 11.92 -3.40 9.90
C LYS A 250 12.95 -4.45 9.52
N MET A 251 12.55 -5.71 9.39
CA MET A 251 13.48 -6.79 9.01
C MET A 251 13.82 -6.74 7.51
N LEU A 252 12.90 -6.25 6.69
CA LEU A 252 13.03 -6.18 5.24
C LEU A 252 13.38 -4.75 4.74
N SER A 253 13.68 -3.79 5.62
CA SER A 253 14.08 -2.45 5.20
C SER A 253 15.47 -2.49 4.56
N ALA A 254 15.61 -1.84 3.40
CA ALA A 254 16.88 -1.75 2.71
C ALA A 254 17.53 -0.39 2.96
N THR A 255 18.83 -0.40 3.26
CA THR A 255 19.62 0.81 3.42
C THR A 255 20.59 0.96 2.25
N ALA A 256 20.72 2.19 1.73
CA ALA A 256 21.67 2.48 0.68
C ALA A 256 22.83 3.32 1.20
N GLU A 257 24.04 2.96 0.78
CA GLU A 257 25.27 3.65 1.12
C GLU A 257 26.10 3.94 -0.14
N LEU A 258 26.70 5.12 -0.18
CA LEU A 258 27.73 5.49 -1.14
C LEU A 258 29.08 4.91 -0.71
N TYR A 259 29.74 4.18 -1.60
CA TYR A 259 31.10 3.72 -1.40
C TYR A 259 32.10 4.56 -2.20
N ASP A 260 33.03 5.22 -1.50
CA ASP A 260 34.13 5.96 -2.10
C ASP A 260 35.35 5.05 -2.24
N VAL A 261 35.56 4.52 -3.46
CA VAL A 261 36.66 3.59 -3.78
C VAL A 261 38.05 4.18 -3.46
N ARG A 262 38.21 5.51 -3.56
CA ARG A 262 39.51 6.16 -3.33
C ARG A 262 39.82 6.32 -1.85
N LYS A 263 38.78 6.51 -1.03
CA LYS A 263 38.91 6.69 0.43
C LYS A 263 38.63 5.41 1.23
N GLY A 264 38.15 4.36 0.56
CA GLY A 264 37.76 3.10 1.19
C GLY A 264 36.64 3.26 2.22
N SER A 265 35.78 4.29 2.09
CA SER A 265 34.77 4.63 3.09
C SER A 265 33.36 4.57 2.55
N ARG A 266 32.42 4.19 3.43
CA ARG A 266 30.98 4.21 3.18
C ARG A 266 30.34 5.43 3.83
N ARG A 267 29.36 6.03 3.16
CA ARG A 267 28.57 7.15 3.68
C ARG A 267 27.11 6.97 3.27
N PRO A 268 26.13 7.32 4.11
CA PRO A 268 24.72 7.26 3.73
C PRO A 268 24.39 8.08 2.48
N THR A 269 23.37 7.68 1.71
CA THR A 269 22.83 8.45 0.57
C THR A 269 22.34 9.84 1.00
N SER A 270 21.91 10.02 2.25
CA SER A 270 21.58 11.32 2.82
C SER A 270 22.73 12.34 2.78
N CYS A 271 23.99 11.89 2.67
CA CYS A 271 25.15 12.77 2.51
C CYS A 271 25.33 13.30 1.07
N MET A 272 24.53 12.86 0.10
CA MET A 272 24.58 13.33 -1.29
C MET A 272 24.22 14.81 -1.39
N GLY A 273 24.98 15.57 -2.18
CA GLY A 273 24.57 16.91 -2.61
C GLY A 273 23.36 16.84 -3.55
N LYS A 274 22.58 17.92 -3.64
CA LYS A 274 21.30 17.97 -4.37
C LYS A 274 21.36 17.35 -5.78
N GLY A 275 22.38 17.66 -6.58
CA GLY A 275 22.52 17.10 -7.94
C GLY A 275 22.81 15.60 -7.98
N MET A 276 23.49 15.03 -6.97
CA MET A 276 23.71 13.59 -6.90
C MET A 276 22.46 12.85 -6.43
N ARG A 277 21.67 13.48 -5.54
CA ARG A 277 20.35 12.98 -5.12
C ARG A 277 19.42 12.84 -6.32
N SER A 278 19.36 13.89 -7.13
CA SER A 278 18.66 13.93 -8.42
C SER A 278 19.04 12.76 -9.33
N ILE A 279 20.34 12.55 -9.55
CA ILE A 279 20.84 11.46 -10.41
C ILE A 279 20.44 10.10 -9.84
N TYR A 280 20.64 9.87 -8.54
CA TYR A 280 20.27 8.60 -7.90
C TYR A 280 18.77 8.32 -8.03
N MET A 281 17.94 9.33 -7.84
CA MET A 281 16.48 9.20 -7.96
C MET A 281 16.05 8.85 -9.38
N LEU A 282 16.62 9.51 -10.39
CA LEU A 282 16.37 9.17 -11.80
C LEU A 282 16.81 7.74 -12.10
N SER A 283 17.97 7.31 -11.59
CA SER A 283 18.44 5.93 -11.75
C SER A 283 17.47 4.90 -11.14
N LEU A 284 16.84 5.21 -10.00
CA LEU A 284 15.81 4.34 -9.40
C LEU A 284 14.57 4.25 -10.30
N LEU A 285 14.08 5.37 -10.82
CA LEU A 285 12.91 5.40 -11.71
C LEU A 285 13.15 4.69 -13.04
N GLU A 286 14.30 4.93 -13.66
CA GLU A 286 14.71 4.26 -14.91
C GLU A 286 14.84 2.74 -14.72
N THR A 287 15.33 2.31 -13.54
CA THR A 287 15.43 0.88 -13.22
C THR A 287 14.04 0.26 -13.06
N TYR A 288 13.12 0.97 -12.38
CA TYR A 288 11.73 0.51 -12.22
C TYR A 288 10.99 0.43 -13.56
N GLU A 289 11.16 1.40 -14.46
CA GLU A 289 10.53 1.38 -15.79
C GLU A 289 11.01 0.21 -16.66
N ALA A 290 12.28 -0.20 -16.51
CA ALA A 290 12.87 -1.28 -17.29
C ALA A 290 12.32 -2.68 -16.95
N GLU A 291 11.55 -2.82 -15.86
CA GLU A 291 10.95 -4.09 -15.45
C GLU A 291 9.54 -4.27 -16.05
N GLU A 292 9.27 -5.44 -16.64
CA GLU A 292 8.01 -5.73 -17.35
C GLU A 292 6.83 -6.06 -16.40
N GLU A 293 7.07 -6.27 -15.11
CA GLU A 293 6.02 -6.64 -14.15
C GLU A 293 5.28 -5.42 -13.59
N HIS A 294 4.29 -4.94 -14.34
CA HIS A 294 3.47 -3.81 -13.91
C HIS A 294 2.58 -4.16 -12.70
N HIS A 295 2.80 -3.43 -11.61
CA HIS A 295 2.00 -3.52 -10.41
C HIS A 295 0.73 -2.67 -10.52
N SER A 296 -0.33 -3.05 -9.81
CA SER A 296 -1.64 -2.37 -9.86
C SER A 296 -1.65 -1.09 -9.01
N ASP A 297 -0.48 -0.53 -8.71
CA ASP A 297 -0.26 0.54 -7.74
C ASP A 297 -0.20 1.92 -8.41
N LEU A 298 -0.41 2.97 -7.63
CA LEU A 298 -0.45 4.35 -8.12
C LEU A 298 0.74 5.14 -7.57
N ILE A 299 1.49 5.81 -8.46
CA ILE A 299 2.63 6.66 -8.08
C ILE A 299 2.24 8.12 -8.31
N LEU A 300 2.32 8.93 -7.25
CA LEU A 300 2.11 10.37 -7.30
C LEU A 300 3.45 11.05 -7.07
N VAL A 301 3.82 11.99 -7.94
CA VAL A 301 5.07 12.74 -7.83
C VAL A 301 4.76 14.23 -7.80
N GLU A 302 5.12 14.88 -6.70
CA GLU A 302 5.05 16.33 -6.58
C GLU A 302 6.38 16.98 -7.01
N ASP A 303 6.30 18.05 -7.80
CA ASP A 303 7.41 18.80 -8.38
C ASP A 303 8.60 17.93 -8.89
N PRO A 304 8.36 17.04 -9.87
CA PRO A 304 9.39 16.15 -10.42
C PRO A 304 10.63 16.92 -10.94
N GLU A 305 10.45 18.17 -11.34
CA GLU A 305 11.49 19.09 -11.78
C GLU A 305 12.54 19.44 -10.71
N ILE A 306 12.19 19.39 -9.42
CA ILE A 306 13.12 19.63 -8.31
C ILE A 306 14.24 18.59 -8.30
N PHE A 307 13.98 17.43 -8.91
CA PHE A 307 14.90 16.31 -8.99
C PHE A 307 15.65 16.25 -10.32
N LEU A 308 15.44 17.17 -11.24
CA LEU A 308 16.24 17.27 -12.46
C LEU A 308 17.47 18.17 -12.24
N HIS A 309 18.63 17.80 -12.78
CA HIS A 309 19.80 18.67 -12.79
C HIS A 309 19.44 20.01 -13.47
N PRO A 310 19.91 21.19 -13.01
CA PRO A 310 19.49 22.50 -13.56
C PRO A 310 19.70 22.67 -15.08
N LYS A 311 20.62 21.91 -15.68
CA LYS A 311 20.84 21.88 -17.14
C LYS A 311 19.87 20.96 -17.92
N MET A 312 19.16 20.07 -17.24
CA MET A 312 18.14 19.16 -17.80
C MET A 312 16.71 19.67 -17.61
N GLN A 313 16.52 20.72 -16.80
CA GLN A 313 15.29 21.50 -16.82
C GLN A 313 15.24 22.27 -18.16
N ARG A 314 14.67 21.66 -19.20
CA ARG A 314 14.35 22.40 -20.43
C ARG A 314 13.24 23.38 -20.10
N VAL A 315 13.63 24.62 -19.84
CA VAL A 315 12.73 25.77 -19.84
C VAL A 315 12.20 25.89 -21.26
N SER A 316 10.92 25.55 -21.46
CA SER A 316 10.20 25.85 -22.70
C SER A 316 9.70 27.29 -22.67
#